data_AF-A0A538RHM3-F1
#
_entry.id   AF-A0A538RHM3-F1
#
_cell.length_a   1.000
_cell.length_b   1.000
_cell.length_c   1.000
_cell.angle_alpha   90.00
_cell.angle_beta   90.00
_cell.angle_gamma   90.00
#
_symmetry.space_group_name_H-M   'P 1'
#
loop_
_entity.id
_entity.type
_entity.pdbx_description
1 polymer ?
#
loop_
_entity_poly.entity_id
_entity_poly.type
_entity_poly.pdbx_seq_one_letter_code
_entity_poly.pdbx_strand_id
1 'polypeptide(L)'
;MKYEPTNIISRIQWCRLQQQLHSVTQDERAGWRAEEAGLVDALGCRDRMAFMREEHRSQFTRYQCGLEDGKALLLLQKVNSRWHDMYEGVGPVPFTAPARVDRRSSQAPPPVHVEFRR
;
A
#
# COMPACT_ATOMS: atom_id res chain seq x y z
N MET A 1 -2.28 -17.82 -9.48
CA MET A 1 -1.68 -17.17 -8.29
C MET A 1 -2.44 -15.89 -8.01
N LYS A 2 -3.03 -15.72 -6.83
CA LYS A 2 -3.52 -14.41 -6.41
C LYS A 2 -2.30 -13.57 -6.03
N TYR A 3 -2.03 -12.51 -6.78
CA TYR A 3 -0.96 -11.57 -6.47
C TYR A 3 -1.51 -10.57 -5.46
N GLU A 4 -1.06 -10.66 -4.22
CA GLU A 4 -1.30 -9.61 -3.22
C GLU A 4 -0.26 -8.50 -3.48
N PRO A 5 -0.67 -7.31 -3.99
CA PRO A 5 0.25 -6.23 -4.35
C PRO A 5 0.97 -5.66 -3.13
N THR A 6 0.38 -5.85 -1.94
CA THR A 6 0.91 -5.48 -0.63
C THR A 6 1.94 -6.46 -0.10
N ASN A 7 2.32 -7.47 -0.89
CA ASN A 7 3.29 -8.47 -0.48
C ASN A 7 4.67 -8.21 -1.12
N ILE A 8 5.67 -7.99 -0.26
CA ILE A 8 7.07 -7.83 -0.64
C ILE A 8 7.60 -8.98 -1.51
N ILE A 9 7.14 -10.22 -1.29
CA ILE A 9 7.52 -11.38 -2.10
C ILE A 9 7.00 -11.23 -3.54
N SER A 10 5.77 -10.73 -3.72
CA SER A 10 5.21 -10.43 -5.04
C SER A 10 6.05 -9.39 -5.77
N ARG A 11 6.51 -8.35 -5.06
CA ARG A 11 7.37 -7.31 -5.66
C ARG A 11 8.73 -7.84 -6.07
N ILE A 12 9.36 -8.68 -5.24
CA ILE A 12 10.63 -9.36 -5.59
C ILE A 12 10.45 -10.23 -6.84
N GLN A 13 9.37 -11.01 -6.92
CA GLN A 13 9.07 -11.82 -8.09
C GLN A 13 8.86 -10.97 -9.34
N TRP A 14 8.17 -9.83 -9.20
CA TRP A 14 8.01 -8.87 -10.30
C TRP A 14 9.35 -8.38 -10.83
N CYS A 15 10.28 -7.95 -9.97
CA CYS A 15 11.62 -7.52 -10.38
C CYS A 15 12.34 -8.64 -11.17
N ARG A 16 12.23 -9.91 -10.74
CA ARG A 16 12.82 -11.05 -11.45
C ARG A 16 12.20 -11.28 -12.82
N LEU A 17 10.88 -11.16 -12.95
CA LEU A 17 10.19 -11.30 -14.23
C LEU A 17 10.62 -10.21 -15.21
N GLN A 18 10.77 -8.96 -14.75
CA GLN A 18 11.26 -7.87 -15.60
C GLN A 18 12.67 -8.12 -16.12
N GLN A 19 13.55 -8.73 -15.33
CA GLN A 19 14.91 -9.09 -15.77
C GLN A 19 14.95 -10.13 -16.91
N GLN A 20 13.90 -10.94 -17.06
CA GLN A 20 13.80 -12.01 -18.06
C GLN A 20 13.28 -11.53 -19.42
N LEU A 21 12.73 -10.31 -19.49
CA LEU A 21 12.20 -9.77 -20.73
C LEU A 21 13.31 -9.54 -21.76
N HIS A 22 13.06 -9.97 -22.99
CA HIS A 22 14.02 -9.83 -24.10
C HIS A 22 14.19 -8.37 -24.57
N SER A 23 13.22 -7.50 -24.28
CA SER A 23 13.25 -6.08 -24.64
C SER A 23 14.03 -5.20 -23.67
N VAL A 24 14.46 -5.75 -22.53
CA VAL A 24 15.10 -5.00 -21.45
C VAL A 24 16.61 -4.89 -21.71
N THR A 25 17.10 -3.66 -21.75
CA THR A 25 18.52 -3.33 -21.89
C THR A 25 19.34 -3.82 -20.69
N GLN A 26 20.67 -3.88 -20.85
CA GLN A 26 21.56 -4.27 -19.76
C GLN A 26 21.46 -3.33 -18.56
N ASP A 27 21.34 -2.03 -18.78
CA ASP A 27 21.22 -1.02 -17.73
C ASP A 27 19.89 -1.14 -16.99
N GLU A 28 18.78 -1.35 -17.69
CA GLU A 28 17.49 -1.61 -17.07
C GLU A 28 17.53 -2.91 -16.24
N ARG A 29 18.18 -3.96 -16.76
CA ARG A 29 18.36 -5.21 -16.01
C ARG A 29 19.18 -5.00 -14.74
N ALA A 30 20.24 -4.19 -14.79
CA ALA A 30 21.00 -3.79 -13.61
C ALA A 30 20.12 -3.00 -12.62
N GLY A 31 19.28 -2.09 -13.13
CA GLY A 31 18.30 -1.36 -12.32
C GLY A 31 17.27 -2.26 -11.64
N TRP A 32 16.75 -3.29 -12.32
CA TRP A 32 15.83 -4.27 -11.73
C TRP A 32 16.51 -5.13 -10.65
N ARG A 33 17.78 -5.51 -10.86
CA ARG A 33 18.57 -6.23 -9.84
C ARG A 33 18.86 -5.36 -8.61
N ALA A 34 19.15 -4.09 -8.82
CA ALA A 34 19.38 -3.15 -7.73
C ALA A 34 18.12 -2.97 -6.89
N GLU A 35 16.96 -2.80 -7.52
CA GLU A 35 15.68 -2.74 -6.82
C GLU A 35 15.37 -4.04 -6.06
N GLU A 36 15.58 -5.20 -6.69
CA GLU A 36 15.45 -6.51 -6.02
C GLU A 36 16.33 -6.60 -4.77
N ALA A 37 17.60 -6.16 -4.86
CA ALA A 37 18.53 -6.17 -3.75
C ALA A 37 18.04 -5.29 -2.58
N GLY A 38 17.47 -4.12 -2.88
CA GLY A 38 16.87 -3.24 -1.86
C GLY A 38 15.70 -3.92 -1.13
N LEU A 39 14.81 -4.57 -1.87
CA LEU A 39 13.67 -5.31 -1.31
C LEU A 39 14.13 -6.50 -0.43
N VAL A 40 15.15 -7.24 -0.88
CA VAL A 40 15.72 -8.36 -0.12
C VAL A 40 16.44 -7.88 1.15
N ASP A 41 17.12 -6.75 1.08
CA ASP A 41 17.75 -6.15 2.25
C ASP A 41 16.71 -5.62 3.25
N ALA A 42 15.59 -5.06 2.79
CA ALA A 42 14.47 -4.69 3.64
C ALA A 42 13.93 -5.89 4.45
N LEU A 43 13.76 -7.06 3.81
CA LEU A 43 13.39 -8.31 4.48
C LEU A 43 14.39 -8.73 5.56
N GLY A 44 15.67 -8.50 5.31
CA GLY A 44 16.76 -8.87 6.23
C GLY A 44 17.11 -7.81 7.27
N CYS A 45 16.39 -6.68 7.33
CA CYS A 45 16.77 -5.49 8.11
C CYS A 45 18.22 -5.04 7.87
N ARG A 46 18.69 -5.17 6.62
CA ARG A 46 20.04 -4.76 6.21
C ARG A 46 19.96 -3.43 5.45
N ASP A 47 20.98 -2.60 5.63
CA ASP A 47 21.14 -1.37 4.85
C ASP A 47 22.58 -1.31 4.34
N ARG A 48 22.73 -1.35 3.01
CA ARG A 48 24.04 -1.30 2.34
C ARG A 48 24.29 0.04 1.65
N MET A 49 23.48 1.07 1.91
CA MET A 49 23.63 2.38 1.27
C MET A 49 25.02 2.97 1.51
N ALA A 50 25.59 2.76 2.70
CA ALA A 50 26.94 3.24 3.04
C ALA A 50 28.07 2.65 2.18
N PHE A 51 27.85 1.53 1.51
CA PHE A 51 28.85 0.85 0.68
C PHE A 51 28.62 1.02 -0.83
N MET A 52 27.50 1.61 -1.23
CA MET A 52 27.20 1.87 -2.63
C MET A 52 27.93 3.13 -3.08
N ARG A 53 28.83 2.98 -4.07
CA ARG A 53 29.51 4.12 -4.67
C ARG A 53 28.57 4.88 -5.60
N GLU A 54 28.67 6.20 -5.58
CA GLU A 54 27.89 7.14 -6.40
C GLU A 54 28.11 6.95 -7.92
N GLU A 55 29.15 6.21 -8.30
CA GLU A 55 29.54 5.94 -9.70
C GLU A 55 28.44 5.25 -10.52
N HIS A 56 27.46 4.60 -9.88
CA HIS A 56 26.28 4.02 -10.51
C HIS A 56 24.97 4.63 -9.97
N ARG A 57 24.84 5.97 -10.06
CA ARG A 57 23.66 6.72 -9.57
C ARG A 57 22.31 6.09 -9.91
N SER A 58 22.10 5.63 -11.13
CA SER A 58 20.82 5.02 -11.53
C SER A 58 20.50 3.72 -10.77
N GLN A 59 21.50 2.87 -10.55
CA GLN A 59 21.35 1.64 -9.78
C GLN A 59 21.18 1.95 -8.29
N PHE A 60 21.90 2.95 -7.77
CA PHE A 60 21.75 3.40 -6.39
C PHE A 60 20.33 3.89 -6.11
N THR A 61 19.78 4.76 -6.96
CA THR A 61 18.38 5.22 -6.81
C THR A 61 17.41 4.05 -6.82
N ARG A 62 17.61 3.08 -7.72
CA ARG A 62 16.73 1.91 -7.83
C ARG A 62 16.80 1.00 -6.60
N TYR A 63 18.00 0.80 -6.04
CA TYR A 63 18.17 0.13 -4.76
C TYR A 63 17.44 0.84 -3.63
N GLN A 64 17.62 2.17 -3.52
CA GLN A 64 16.99 2.96 -2.47
C GLN A 64 15.46 2.87 -2.55
N CYS A 65 14.88 2.99 -3.76
CA CYS A 65 13.45 2.77 -3.97
C CYS A 65 13.02 1.37 -3.48
N GLY A 66 13.73 0.32 -3.86
CA GLY A 66 13.41 -1.04 -3.41
C GLY A 66 13.49 -1.22 -1.89
N LEU A 67 14.46 -0.58 -1.24
CA LEU A 67 14.64 -0.63 0.22
C LEU A 67 13.50 0.10 0.96
N GLU A 68 13.14 1.30 0.50
CA GLU A 68 12.06 2.11 1.07
C GLU A 68 10.69 1.46 0.85
N ASP A 69 10.41 1.00 -0.37
CA ASP A 69 9.19 0.27 -0.70
C ASP A 69 9.09 -1.02 0.13
N GLY A 70 10.19 -1.77 0.26
CA GLY A 70 10.23 -2.98 1.07
C GLY A 70 9.88 -2.72 2.53
N LYS A 71 10.44 -1.66 3.13
CA LYS A 71 10.11 -1.23 4.50
C LYS A 71 8.62 -0.87 4.62
N ALA A 72 8.07 -0.12 3.65
CA ALA A 72 6.67 0.26 3.65
C ALA A 72 5.73 -0.96 3.55
N LEU A 73 6.05 -1.91 2.66
CA LEU A 73 5.26 -3.14 2.49
C LEU A 73 5.25 -3.99 3.76
N LEU A 74 6.40 -4.14 4.43
CA LEU A 74 6.49 -4.87 5.70
C LEU A 74 5.70 -4.20 6.82
N LEU A 75 5.73 -2.86 6.89
CA LEU A 75 4.91 -2.10 7.83
C LEU A 75 3.42 -2.30 7.56
N LEU A 76 2.99 -2.24 6.30
CA LEU A 76 1.60 -2.48 5.91
C LEU A 76 1.13 -3.88 6.25
N GLN A 77 1.95 -4.91 6.02
CA GLN A 77 1.64 -6.29 6.40
C GLN A 77 1.43 -6.43 7.91
N LYS A 78 2.31 -5.83 8.73
CA LYS A 78 2.21 -5.84 10.19
C LYS A 78 0.96 -5.10 10.70
N VAL A 79 0.59 -4.01 10.04
CA VAL A 79 -0.63 -3.26 10.38
C VAL A 79 -1.85 -4.11 10.04
N ASN A 80 -1.92 -4.69 8.84
CA ASN A 80 -3.04 -5.53 8.41
C ASN A 80 -3.21 -6.79 9.28
N SER A 81 -2.13 -7.44 9.70
CA SER A 81 -2.23 -8.59 10.62
C SER A 81 -2.85 -8.16 11.96
N ARG A 82 -2.44 -7.01 12.50
CA ARG A 82 -3.00 -6.46 13.74
C ARG A 82 -4.49 -6.14 13.62
N TRP A 83 -4.94 -5.63 12.48
CA TRP A 83 -6.38 -5.40 12.26
C TRP A 83 -7.14 -6.72 12.17
N HIS A 84 -6.59 -7.74 11.49
CA HIS A 84 -7.18 -9.09 11.47
C HIS A 84 -7.35 -9.65 12.89
N ASP A 85 -6.32 -9.55 13.74
CA ASP A 85 -6.38 -10.02 15.14
C ASP A 85 -7.46 -9.28 15.96
N MET A 86 -7.70 -8.00 15.68
CA MET A 86 -8.70 -7.19 16.39
C MET A 86 -10.15 -7.54 16.03
N TYR A 87 -10.40 -8.07 14.83
CA TYR A 87 -11.75 -8.40 14.36
C TYR A 87 -12.11 -9.90 14.50
N GLU A 88 -11.14 -10.80 14.65
CA GLU A 88 -11.43 -12.23 14.89
C GLU A 88 -11.91 -12.54 16.33
N GLY A 89 -11.72 -11.63 17.28
CA GLY A 89 -12.16 -11.80 18.68
C GLY A 89 -13.57 -11.29 19.00
N VAL A 90 -14.24 -10.62 18.07
CA VAL A 90 -15.59 -10.07 18.27
C VAL A 90 -16.53 -10.78 17.32
N GLY A 91 -16.97 -11.99 17.72
CA GLY A 91 -18.15 -12.60 17.13
C GLY A 91 -19.32 -11.61 17.12
N PRO A 92 -20.30 -11.75 16.20
CA PRO A 92 -21.35 -10.76 16.03
C PRO A 92 -22.06 -10.53 17.35
N VAL A 93 -21.78 -9.40 17.99
CA VAL A 93 -22.56 -8.92 19.13
C VAL A 93 -23.96 -8.69 18.58
N PRO A 94 -25.01 -9.36 19.10
CA PRO A 94 -26.37 -9.05 18.71
C PRO A 94 -26.55 -7.56 19.01
N PHE A 95 -26.81 -6.77 17.97
CA PHE A 95 -27.27 -5.41 18.13
C PHE A 95 -28.61 -5.49 18.88
N THR A 96 -28.59 -5.48 20.21
CA THR A 96 -29.77 -5.13 20.98
C THR A 96 -30.10 -3.71 20.58
N ALA A 97 -31.13 -3.60 19.74
CA ALA A 97 -31.67 -2.36 19.23
C ALA A 97 -31.89 -1.39 20.40
N PRO A 98 -31.32 -0.18 20.38
CA PRO A 98 -31.75 0.83 21.33
C PRO A 98 -33.22 1.12 21.04
N ALA A 99 -34.01 1.10 22.11
CA ALA A 99 -35.45 1.34 22.09
C ALA A 99 -35.79 2.55 21.22
N ARG A 100 -36.81 2.38 20.38
CA ARG A 100 -37.40 3.39 19.50
C ARG A 100 -37.45 4.75 20.21
N VAL A 101 -36.59 5.67 19.79
CA VAL A 101 -36.79 7.09 20.06
C VAL A 101 -37.89 7.56 19.12
N ASP A 102 -38.93 8.11 19.73
CA ASP A 102 -40.16 8.54 19.08
C ASP A 102 -39.87 9.54 17.95
N ARG A 103 -40.34 9.20 16.76
CA ARG A 103 -40.05 9.90 15.51
C ARG A 103 -40.92 11.14 15.46
N ARG A 104 -40.41 12.28 15.95
CA ARG A 104 -41.05 13.59 15.75
C ARG A 104 -41.05 13.92 14.25
N SER A 105 -42.24 14.05 13.67
CA SER A 105 -42.47 14.29 12.24
C SER A 105 -41.66 15.46 11.68
N SER A 106 -40.86 15.18 10.64
CA SER A 106 -40.22 16.21 9.83
C SER A 106 -41.28 16.98 9.03
N GLN A 107 -41.55 18.21 9.44
CA GLN A 107 -42.35 19.16 8.68
C GLN A 107 -41.44 19.80 7.62
N ALA A 108 -41.81 19.71 6.34
CA ALA A 108 -41.08 20.34 5.25
C ALA A 108 -41.16 21.87 5.34
N PRO A 109 -40.10 22.62 4.98
CA PRO A 109 -40.16 24.07 4.96
C PRO A 109 -41.08 24.58 3.84
N PRO A 110 -41.79 25.71 4.05
CA PRO A 110 -42.68 26.27 3.04
C PRO A 110 -41.90 26.89 1.86
N PRO A 111 -42.51 26.97 0.66
CA PRO A 111 -41.85 27.49 -0.53
C PRO A 111 -41.64 29.01 -0.45
N VAL A 112 -40.47 29.46 -0.91
CA VAL A 112 -40.09 30.87 -1.01
C VAL A 112 -40.69 31.43 -2.30
N HIS A 113 -41.57 32.43 -2.19
CA HIS A 113 -42.02 33.22 -3.34
C HIS A 113 -40.95 34.25 -3.73
N VAL A 114 -40.46 34.17 -4.97
CA VAL A 114 -39.56 35.17 -5.56
C VAL A 114 -40.41 36.15 -6.38
N GLU A 115 -40.57 37.38 -5.89
CA GLU A 115 -41.15 38.46 -6.67
C GLU A 115 -40.14 38.99 -7.70
N PHE A 116 -40.45 38.84 -8.98
CA PHE A 116 -39.78 39.57 -10.06
C PHE A 116 -40.37 40.98 -10.14
N ARG A 117 -39.62 42.01 -9.72
CA ARG A 117 -39.89 43.39 -10.15
C ARG A 117 -39.20 43.63 -11.50
N ARG A 118 -39.98 44.11 -12.46
CA ARG A 118 -39.51 44.68 -13.73
C ARG A 118 -38.91 46.07 -13.49
#